data_AF-A0A9N8ZFZ2-F1
#
_entry.id   AF-A0A9N8ZFZ2-F1
#
_cell.length_a   1.000
_cell.length_b   1.000
_cell.length_c   1.000
_cell.angle_alpha   90.00
_cell.angle_beta   90.00
_cell.angle_gamma   90.00
#
_symmetry.space_group_name_H-M   'P 1'
#
loop_
_entity.id
_entity.type
_entity.pdbx_description
1 polymer ?
#
loop_
_entity_poly.entity_id
_entity_poly.type
_entity_poly.pdbx_seq_one_letter_code
_entity_poly.pdbx_strand_id
1 'polypeptide(L)'
;MADANISKNYLENECQALGISTDGVKSDLVQRLRKHLKGKNRAFSHESEGSYRSEGGDSNTQLLDDGLETTEMQNLSLQAKTLKELAYQSRKGNAAGIPPTREQSSTHSIYRSEPTHAQTENKKKRPLLNEEGGDQDLISNRMLIEFKRLENAMININDKLNTVTAHVQGTRHKVEVNETLQWNQEALVAEGYGWDIASALPDTQDNWSKGKDSLIEKAKTLVEVIKTKHQRIYESSKSSNFGRWND
;
A
#
# COMPACT_ATOMS: atom_id res chain seq x y z
N MET A 1 0.81 -24.62 21.76
CA MET A 1 2.19 -24.82 21.24
C MET A 1 2.14 -25.02 19.73
N ALA A 2 2.42 -24.00 18.92
CA ALA A 2 2.21 -24.01 17.46
C ALA A 2 3.50 -23.78 16.64
N ASP A 3 4.67 -24.18 17.16
CA ASP A 3 5.98 -23.90 16.55
C ASP A 3 6.47 -24.98 15.55
N ALA A 4 5.65 -25.97 15.20
CA ALA A 4 6.15 -27.20 14.59
C ALA A 4 6.54 -27.10 13.10
N ASN A 5 5.96 -26.21 12.30
CA ASN A 5 6.09 -26.31 10.83
C ASN A 5 6.87 -25.20 10.11
N ILE A 6 7.67 -24.41 10.84
CA ILE A 6 8.53 -23.41 10.20
C ILE A 6 9.80 -24.11 9.67
N SER A 7 10.10 -23.98 8.37
CA SER A 7 11.29 -24.59 7.77
C SER A 7 12.57 -23.86 8.20
N LYS A 8 13.71 -24.57 8.24
CA LYS A 8 15.01 -23.98 8.59
C LYS A 8 15.39 -22.84 7.63
N ASN A 9 15.20 -23.04 6.32
CA ASN A 9 15.44 -22.01 5.30
C ASN A 9 14.65 -20.73 5.54
N TYR A 10 13.40 -20.83 6.00
CA TYR A 10 12.60 -19.65 6.31
C TYR A 10 13.24 -18.83 7.44
N LEU A 11 13.73 -19.51 8.48
CA LEU A 11 14.39 -18.87 9.62
C LEU A 11 15.75 -18.27 9.26
N GLU A 12 16.52 -18.94 8.40
CA GLU A 12 17.79 -18.41 7.88
C GLU A 12 17.57 -17.13 7.07
N ASN A 13 16.59 -17.13 6.16
CA ASN A 13 16.23 -15.95 5.37
C ASN A 13 15.77 -14.78 6.26
N GLU A 14 14.95 -15.05 7.29
CA GLU A 14 14.48 -14.02 8.21
C GLU A 14 15.64 -13.46 9.07
N CYS A 15 16.56 -14.32 9.53
CA CYS A 15 17.76 -13.88 10.25
C CYS A 15 18.66 -13.02 9.36
N GLN A 16 18.87 -13.42 8.11
CA GLN A 16 19.66 -12.66 7.14
C GLN A 16 19.04 -11.29 6.84
N ALA A 17 17.72 -11.22 6.65
CA ALA A 17 16.99 -9.96 6.43
C ALA A 17 17.12 -8.99 7.62
N LEU A 18 17.25 -9.52 8.83
CA LEU A 18 17.45 -8.74 10.06
C LEU A 18 18.92 -8.49 10.40
N GLY A 19 19.87 -8.97 9.57
CA GLY A 19 21.31 -8.82 9.81
C GLY A 19 21.83 -9.65 11.00
N ILE A 20 21.12 -10.71 11.38
CA ILE A 20 21.49 -11.62 12.48
C ILE A 20 22.23 -12.82 11.88
N SER A 21 23.23 -13.36 12.61
CA SER A 21 23.94 -14.59 12.19
C SER A 21 22.96 -15.74 11.90
N THR A 22 23.19 -16.42 10.78
CA THR A 22 22.42 -17.58 10.28
C THR A 22 23.01 -18.93 10.68
N ASP A 23 24.15 -18.96 11.37
CA ASP A 23 24.85 -20.21 11.69
C ASP A 23 24.19 -20.94 12.85
N GLY A 24 23.83 -22.22 12.72
CA GLY A 24 23.33 -23.05 13.83
C GLY A 24 22.15 -23.96 13.48
N VAL A 25 21.57 -24.58 14.51
CA VAL A 25 20.36 -25.43 14.36
C VAL A 25 19.08 -24.59 14.44
N LYS A 26 17.95 -25.16 13.99
CA LYS A 26 16.64 -24.48 13.91
C LYS A 26 16.25 -23.77 15.22
N SER A 27 16.49 -24.39 16.37
CA SER A 27 16.21 -23.82 17.69
C SER A 27 17.01 -22.54 17.96
N ASP A 28 18.27 -22.51 17.56
CA ASP A 28 19.17 -21.38 17.81
C ASP A 28 18.75 -20.15 16.99
N LEU A 29 18.25 -20.39 15.77
CA LEU A 29 17.71 -19.34 14.90
C LEU A 29 16.42 -18.76 15.50
N VAL A 30 15.50 -19.62 15.97
CA VAL A 30 14.26 -19.17 16.64
C VAL A 30 14.58 -18.37 17.91
N GLN A 31 15.55 -18.81 18.71
CA GLN A 31 15.92 -18.11 19.95
C GLN A 31 16.54 -16.73 19.66
N ARG A 32 17.39 -16.63 18.62
CA ARG A 32 17.95 -15.35 18.16
C ARG A 32 16.88 -14.39 17.66
N LEU A 33 15.94 -14.86 16.84
CA LEU A 33 14.81 -14.05 16.37
C LEU A 33 13.96 -13.53 17.54
N ARG A 34 13.63 -14.40 18.51
CA ARG A 34 12.90 -13.98 19.73
C ARG A 34 13.66 -12.93 20.53
N LYS A 35 14.98 -13.08 20.69
CA LYS A 35 15.82 -12.11 21.42
C LYS A 35 15.84 -10.76 20.69
N HIS A 36 15.98 -10.77 19.37
CA HIS A 36 16.00 -9.55 18.56
C HIS A 36 14.65 -8.82 18.61
N LEU A 37 13.53 -9.54 18.49
CA LEU A 37 12.18 -8.96 18.60
C LEU A 37 11.92 -8.36 19.98
N LYS A 38 12.35 -9.03 21.06
CA LYS A 38 12.24 -8.48 22.43
C LYS A 38 13.13 -7.26 22.66
N GLY A 39 14.32 -7.23 22.05
CA GLY A 39 15.26 -6.11 22.17
C GLY A 39 14.80 -4.85 21.43
N LYS A 40 14.21 -5.02 20.23
CA LYS A 40 13.69 -3.91 19.42
C LYS A 40 12.58 -3.12 20.13
N ASN A 41 11.79 -3.78 20.97
CA ASN A 41 10.73 -3.14 21.76
C ASN A 41 11.24 -2.41 23.01
N ARG A 42 12.51 -2.59 23.40
CA ARG A 42 13.12 -1.88 24.54
C ARG A 42 13.99 -0.69 24.12
N ALA A 43 14.53 -0.72 22.90
CA ALA A 43 15.38 0.36 22.38
C ALA A 43 14.61 1.66 22.06
N PHE A 44 13.27 1.64 22.03
CA PHE A 44 12.44 2.83 21.81
C PHE A 44 11.94 3.49 23.11
N SER A 45 12.38 2.99 24.27
CA SER A 45 11.96 3.52 25.59
C SER A 45 13.11 4.13 26.39
N HIS A 46 14.25 4.41 25.75
CA HIS A 46 15.45 4.88 26.46
C HIS A 46 16.06 6.15 25.85
N GLU A 47 15.23 7.10 25.42
CA GLU A 47 15.60 8.52 25.27
C GLU A 47 14.54 9.39 25.95
N SER A 48 14.42 9.25 27.26
CA SER A 48 13.83 10.29 28.11
C SER A 48 14.43 10.15 29.51
N GLU A 49 15.68 10.55 29.64
CA GLU A 49 16.27 10.84 30.95
C GLU A 49 15.65 12.13 31.49
N GLY A 50 14.52 11.98 32.19
CA GLY A 50 13.91 13.00 33.03
C GLY A 50 13.92 12.53 34.47
N SER A 51 14.99 12.86 35.19
CA SER A 51 15.15 12.68 36.62
C SER A 51 13.99 13.29 37.41
N TYR A 52 13.20 12.45 38.08
CA TYR A 52 12.54 12.80 39.33
C TYR A 52 12.50 11.60 40.26
N ARG A 53 13.20 11.74 41.39
CA ARG A 53 12.98 10.97 42.61
C ARG A 53 11.53 11.15 43.03
N SER A 54 10.82 10.04 43.23
CA SER A 54 9.69 10.03 44.16
C SER A 54 9.70 8.71 44.92
N GLU A 55 9.86 8.84 46.22
CA GLU A 55 9.84 7.78 47.23
C GLU A 55 8.40 7.32 47.50
N GLY A 56 8.25 6.05 47.87
CA GLY A 56 7.27 5.60 48.85
C GLY A 56 5.86 5.33 48.34
N GLY A 57 5.52 4.04 48.23
CA GLY A 57 4.14 3.61 48.01
C GLY A 57 4.01 2.10 47.92
N ASP A 58 4.16 1.41 49.05
CA ASP A 58 3.82 0.00 49.20
C ASP A 58 2.36 -0.22 48.83
N SER A 59 2.10 -1.03 47.80
CA SER A 59 0.77 -1.58 47.52
C SER A 59 0.89 -2.98 46.93
N ASN A 60 0.75 -3.90 47.88
CA ASN A 60 0.44 -5.32 47.82
C ASN A 60 -0.24 -5.79 46.50
N THR A 61 0.50 -6.52 45.67
CA THR A 61 -0.01 -7.25 44.50
C THR A 61 -0.39 -8.68 44.90
N GLN A 62 -1.69 -8.95 45.06
CA GLN A 62 -2.21 -10.32 45.02
C GLN A 62 -2.66 -10.67 43.60
N LEU A 63 -1.75 -11.35 42.91
CA LEU A 63 -1.95 -12.53 42.07
C LEU A 63 -3.41 -13.06 41.99
N LEU A 64 -4.04 -12.87 40.83
CA LEU A 64 -5.03 -13.80 40.25
C LEU A 64 -4.75 -13.86 38.75
N ASP A 65 -3.88 -14.81 38.40
CA ASP A 65 -3.69 -15.35 37.05
C ASP A 65 -4.79 -16.39 36.86
N ASP A 66 -5.88 -16.00 36.18
CA ASP A 66 -6.87 -16.97 35.70
C ASP A 66 -7.20 -16.66 34.24
N GLY A 67 -6.90 -17.65 33.40
CA GLY A 67 -6.79 -17.52 31.97
C GLY A 67 -8.13 -17.27 31.29
N LEU A 68 -8.23 -16.14 30.60
CA LEU A 68 -9.24 -15.91 29.59
C LEU A 68 -8.55 -15.47 28.29
N GLU A 69 -7.82 -16.39 27.65
CA GLU A 69 -7.49 -16.25 26.22
C GLU A 69 -8.80 -16.38 25.44
N THR A 70 -9.41 -15.23 25.13
CA THR A 70 -10.62 -15.15 24.33
C THR A 70 -10.35 -15.72 22.93
N THR A 71 -11.22 -16.64 22.52
CA THR A 71 -11.23 -17.34 21.23
C THR A 71 -11.17 -16.41 20.01
N GLU A 72 -11.47 -15.12 20.19
CA GLU A 72 -11.41 -14.08 19.16
C GLU A 72 -9.98 -13.69 18.75
N MET A 73 -9.01 -13.68 19.66
CA MET A 73 -7.61 -13.40 19.30
C MET A 73 -7.01 -14.48 18.38
N GLN A 74 -7.47 -15.73 18.52
CA GLN A 74 -7.08 -16.82 17.64
C GLN A 74 -7.65 -16.68 16.23
N ASN A 75 -8.84 -16.07 16.10
CA ASN A 75 -9.52 -15.87 14.81
C ASN A 75 -8.89 -14.73 13.99
N LEU A 76 -8.49 -13.62 14.66
CA LEU A 76 -7.71 -12.53 14.05
C LEU A 76 -6.34 -13.02 13.54
N SER A 77 -5.68 -13.90 14.30
CA SER A 77 -4.43 -14.55 13.89
C SER A 77 -4.62 -15.45 12.66
N LEU A 78 -5.78 -16.12 12.53
CA LEU A 78 -6.10 -16.95 11.35
C LEU A 78 -6.28 -16.08 10.11
N GLN A 79 -7.01 -14.97 10.23
CA GLN A 79 -7.29 -14.05 9.12
C GLN A 79 -6.01 -13.35 8.63
N ALA A 80 -5.12 -12.97 9.56
CA ALA A 80 -3.81 -12.41 9.23
C ALA A 80 -2.90 -13.41 8.48
N LYS A 81 -2.98 -14.71 8.81
CA LYS A 81 -2.27 -15.77 8.06
C LYS A 81 -2.82 -15.92 6.64
N THR A 82 -4.13 -15.89 6.46
CA THR A 82 -4.77 -15.99 5.13
C THR A 82 -4.39 -14.82 4.22
N LEU A 83 -4.38 -13.59 4.75
CA LEU A 83 -3.93 -12.41 4.00
C LEU A 83 -2.45 -12.49 3.60
N LYS A 84 -1.59 -13.02 4.48
CA LYS A 84 -0.16 -13.19 4.20
C LYS A 84 0.08 -14.24 3.11
N GLU A 85 -0.69 -15.32 3.10
CA GLU A 85 -0.63 -16.37 2.06
C GLU A 85 -1.09 -15.85 0.69
N LEU A 86 -2.20 -15.09 0.63
CA LEU A 86 -2.66 -14.47 -0.63
C LEU A 86 -1.64 -13.48 -1.20
N ALA A 87 -1.01 -12.67 -0.33
CA ALA A 87 0.06 -11.76 -0.74
C ALA A 87 1.31 -12.48 -1.24
N TYR A 88 1.58 -13.71 -0.77
CA TYR A 88 2.70 -14.53 -1.24
C TYR A 88 2.39 -15.18 -2.59
N GLN A 89 1.18 -15.71 -2.79
CA GLN A 89 0.77 -16.30 -4.07
C GLN A 89 0.69 -15.26 -5.19
N SER A 90 0.23 -14.04 -4.90
CA SER A 90 0.22 -12.94 -5.87
C SER A 90 1.62 -12.58 -6.37
N ARG A 91 2.65 -12.68 -5.51
CA ARG A 91 4.06 -12.48 -5.92
C ARG A 91 4.64 -13.66 -6.69
N LYS A 92 4.17 -14.88 -6.43
CA LYS A 92 4.67 -16.09 -7.07
C LYS A 92 4.10 -16.31 -8.48
N GLY A 93 2.94 -15.72 -8.78
CA GLY A 93 2.25 -15.85 -10.08
C GLY A 93 2.87 -15.06 -11.24
N ASN A 94 3.75 -14.09 -10.99
CA ASN A 94 4.31 -13.22 -12.05
C ASN A 94 5.78 -13.53 -12.41
N ALA A 95 6.35 -14.62 -11.90
CA ALA A 95 7.75 -15.02 -12.16
C ALA A 95 7.92 -15.93 -13.39
N ALA A 96 6.97 -15.93 -14.33
CA ALA A 96 7.15 -16.56 -15.64
C ALA A 96 7.55 -15.50 -16.68
N GLY A 97 8.87 -15.25 -16.76
CA GLY A 97 9.52 -14.97 -18.03
C GLY A 97 9.55 -13.52 -18.53
N ILE A 98 10.31 -12.64 -17.86
CA ILE A 98 11.09 -11.61 -18.58
C ILE A 98 12.47 -11.52 -17.89
N PRO A 99 13.59 -11.76 -18.60
CA PRO A 99 14.92 -11.65 -18.02
C PRO A 99 15.28 -10.18 -17.72
N PRO A 100 16.10 -9.91 -16.69
CA PRO A 100 16.46 -8.55 -16.32
C PRO A 100 17.47 -7.98 -17.30
N THR A 101 17.07 -6.98 -18.08
CA THR A 101 18.00 -6.18 -18.87
C THR A 101 18.82 -5.31 -17.92
N ARG A 102 20.12 -5.59 -17.90
CA ARG A 102 21.17 -4.91 -17.14
C ARG A 102 21.30 -3.47 -17.65
N GLU A 103 20.68 -2.51 -16.97
CA GLU A 103 20.96 -1.09 -17.19
C GLU A 103 22.14 -0.65 -16.32
N GLN A 104 23.22 -0.30 -17.01
CA GLN A 104 24.39 0.35 -16.45
C GLN A 104 24.04 1.78 -16.07
N SER A 105 24.45 2.16 -14.87
CA SER A 105 24.48 3.52 -14.37
C SER A 105 25.23 4.43 -15.36
N SER A 106 24.58 5.51 -15.79
CA SER A 106 25.28 6.67 -16.37
C SER A 106 24.76 7.94 -15.73
N THR A 107 25.59 8.47 -14.84
CA THR A 107 25.55 9.83 -14.30
C THR A 107 25.66 10.86 -15.42
N HIS A 108 24.60 11.63 -15.68
CA HIS A 108 24.71 12.98 -16.25
C HIS A 108 23.55 13.82 -15.73
N SER A 109 23.83 14.69 -14.76
CA SER A 109 24.17 16.11 -15.01
C SER A 109 22.94 16.92 -15.37
N ILE A 110 22.36 17.51 -14.33
CA ILE A 110 21.40 18.61 -14.35
C ILE A 110 21.99 19.75 -15.19
N TYR A 111 21.44 20.00 -16.37
CA TYR A 111 21.53 21.31 -17.00
C TYR A 111 20.12 21.77 -17.39
N ARG A 112 19.64 22.70 -16.57
CA ARG A 112 18.49 23.55 -16.82
C ARG A 112 18.89 24.56 -17.90
N SER A 113 18.26 24.48 -19.06
CA SER A 113 18.38 25.51 -20.09
C SER A 113 17.00 26.07 -20.42
N GLU A 114 16.81 27.33 -20.04
CA GLU A 114 15.72 28.19 -20.50
C GLU A 114 15.82 28.41 -22.02
N PRO A 115 14.70 28.55 -22.74
CA PRO A 115 14.74 28.94 -24.14
C PRO A 115 14.76 30.47 -24.25
N THR A 116 15.95 31.05 -24.46
CA THR A 116 16.07 32.44 -24.91
C THR A 116 15.79 32.49 -26.41
N HIS A 117 14.59 32.95 -26.75
CA HIS A 117 14.17 33.22 -28.11
C HIS A 117 14.90 34.48 -28.61
N ALA A 118 16.02 34.31 -29.33
CA ALA A 118 16.69 35.39 -30.03
C ALA A 118 16.79 35.04 -31.52
N GLN A 119 16.02 35.79 -32.30
CA GLN A 119 16.10 35.82 -33.75
C GLN A 119 17.51 36.22 -34.20
N THR A 120 18.07 35.50 -35.17
CA THR A 120 19.06 36.08 -36.08
C THR A 120 18.81 35.53 -37.47
N GLU A 121 18.19 36.37 -38.29
CA GLU A 121 18.07 36.18 -39.73
C GLU A 121 19.47 36.12 -40.34
N ASN A 122 19.90 34.92 -40.75
CA ASN A 122 21.03 34.77 -41.66
C ASN A 122 20.52 34.29 -43.02
N LYS A 123 20.32 35.27 -43.91
CA LYS A 123 20.10 35.12 -45.35
C LYS A 123 21.36 34.51 -45.98
N LYS A 124 21.49 33.18 -45.94
CA LYS A 124 22.48 32.45 -46.74
C LYS A 124 21.81 31.92 -48.00
N LYS A 125 22.12 32.58 -49.12
CA LYS A 125 21.72 32.23 -50.49
C LYS A 125 21.94 30.74 -50.75
N ARG A 126 20.89 30.02 -51.12
CA ARG A 126 20.99 28.67 -51.70
C ARG A 126 21.49 28.78 -53.14
N PRO A 127 22.42 27.92 -53.57
CA PRO A 127 22.75 27.78 -54.99
C PRO A 127 21.57 27.09 -55.70
N LEU A 128 21.08 27.72 -56.77
CA LEU A 128 20.22 27.08 -57.77
C LEU A 128 21.11 26.15 -58.60
N LEU A 129 21.14 24.87 -58.25
CA LEU A 129 21.62 23.82 -59.15
C LEU A 129 20.40 23.22 -59.85
N ASN A 130 20.34 23.48 -61.15
CA ASN A 130 19.46 22.78 -62.09
C ASN A 130 20.06 21.37 -62.30
N GLU A 131 19.52 20.36 -61.61
CA GLU A 131 19.71 18.96 -62.00
C GLU A 131 18.34 18.33 -62.20
N GLU A 132 17.92 18.36 -63.45
CA GLU A 132 16.69 17.76 -63.96
C GLU A 132 16.99 16.27 -64.23
N GLY A 133 17.08 15.46 -63.18
CA GLY A 133 17.42 14.04 -63.33
C GLY A 133 17.80 13.29 -62.07
N GLY A 134 17.01 13.38 -60.99
CA GLY A 134 17.29 12.61 -59.76
C GLY A 134 16.28 12.75 -58.61
N ASP A 135 15.07 13.23 -58.87
CA ASP A 135 14.16 13.71 -57.82
C ASP A 135 13.47 12.60 -57.00
N GLN A 136 13.37 11.38 -57.52
CA GLN A 136 12.70 10.27 -56.82
C GLN A 136 13.44 9.82 -55.55
N ASP A 137 14.77 9.83 -55.55
CA ASP A 137 15.58 9.45 -54.39
C ASP A 137 15.52 10.52 -53.29
N LEU A 138 15.42 11.79 -53.67
CA LEU A 138 15.23 12.89 -52.71
C LEU A 138 13.87 12.83 -52.04
N ILE A 139 12.81 12.54 -52.79
CA ILE A 139 11.46 12.37 -52.25
C ILE A 139 11.42 11.16 -51.31
N SER A 140 12.02 10.03 -51.69
CA SER A 140 12.06 8.82 -50.88
C SER A 140 12.81 9.02 -49.56
N ASN A 141 13.97 9.68 -49.61
CA ASN A 141 14.74 10.02 -48.41
C ASN A 141 13.98 10.99 -47.49
N ARG A 142 13.27 11.98 -48.05
CA ARG A 142 12.44 12.90 -47.27
C ARG A 142 11.30 12.17 -46.56
N MET A 143 10.60 11.26 -47.26
CA MET A 143 9.54 10.46 -46.65
C MET A 143 10.07 9.55 -45.53
N LEU A 144 11.24 8.94 -45.72
CA LEU A 144 11.86 8.10 -44.70
C LEU A 144 12.20 8.89 -43.42
N ILE A 145 12.68 10.14 -43.56
CA ILE A 145 12.97 11.01 -42.42
C ILE A 145 11.68 11.36 -41.66
N GLU A 146 10.60 11.72 -42.36
CA GLU A 146 9.32 12.03 -41.71
C GLU A 146 8.71 10.79 -41.04
N PHE A 147 8.85 9.60 -41.66
CA PHE A 147 8.39 8.35 -41.06
C PHE A 147 9.13 8.03 -39.76
N LYS A 148 10.46 8.14 -39.75
CA LYS A 148 11.27 7.97 -38.53
C LYS A 148 10.91 9.00 -37.46
N ARG A 149 10.58 10.23 -37.87
CA ARG A 149 10.13 11.28 -36.94
C ARG A 149 8.79 10.92 -36.31
N LEU A 150 7.86 10.38 -37.10
CA LEU A 150 6.56 9.90 -36.62
C LEU A 150 6.71 8.69 -35.69
N GLU A 151 7.54 7.72 -36.05
CA GLU A 151 7.83 6.53 -35.23
C GLU A 151 8.37 6.93 -33.84
N ASN A 152 9.35 7.83 -33.80
CA ASN A 152 9.87 8.36 -32.54
C ASN A 152 8.81 9.12 -31.72
N ALA A 153 7.92 9.86 -32.39
CA ALA A 153 6.82 10.54 -31.72
C ALA A 153 5.82 9.55 -31.11
N MET A 154 5.51 8.45 -31.81
CA MET A 154 4.64 7.39 -31.30
C MET A 154 5.24 6.68 -30.08
N ILE A 155 6.54 6.36 -30.11
CA ILE A 155 7.24 5.75 -28.96
C ILE A 155 7.15 6.68 -27.74
N ASN A 156 7.41 7.98 -27.91
CA ASN A 156 7.30 8.97 -26.83
C ASN A 156 5.87 9.07 -26.25
N ILE A 157 4.85 9.04 -27.12
CA ILE A 157 3.45 9.04 -26.67
C ILE A 157 3.15 7.78 -25.85
N ASN A 158 3.65 6.61 -26.28
CA ASN A 158 3.46 5.36 -25.58
C ASN A 158 4.11 5.38 -24.19
N ASP A 159 5.32 5.93 -24.06
CA ASP A 159 6.01 6.07 -22.77
C ASP A 159 5.26 7.01 -21.82
N LYS A 160 4.74 8.12 -22.33
CA LYS A 160 3.88 9.03 -21.57
C LYS A 160 2.58 8.36 -21.13
N LEU A 161 1.95 7.56 -22.00
CA LEU A 161 0.74 6.83 -21.69
C LEU A 161 0.97 5.78 -20.59
N ASN A 162 2.09 5.07 -20.65
CA ASN A 162 2.49 4.12 -19.61
C ASN A 162 2.73 4.83 -18.26
N THR A 163 3.38 5.99 -18.29
CA THR A 163 3.61 6.82 -17.10
C THR A 163 2.30 7.28 -16.46
N VAL A 164 1.34 7.77 -17.27
CA VAL A 164 0.02 8.19 -16.79
C VAL A 164 -0.75 7.00 -16.23
N THR A 165 -0.70 5.85 -16.89
CA THR A 165 -1.35 4.61 -16.42
C THR A 165 -0.82 4.18 -15.06
N ALA A 166 0.50 4.18 -14.87
CA ALA A 166 1.13 3.86 -13.59
C ALA A 166 0.74 4.85 -12.48
N HIS A 167 0.65 6.14 -12.80
CA HIS A 167 0.22 7.17 -11.86
C HIS A 167 -1.24 6.97 -11.41
N VAL A 168 -2.16 6.71 -12.36
CA VAL A 168 -3.58 6.45 -12.06
C VAL A 168 -3.76 5.20 -11.20
N GLN A 169 -3.00 4.13 -11.47
CA GLN A 169 -3.03 2.94 -10.64
C GLN A 169 -2.50 3.20 -9.22
N GLY A 170 -1.41 3.97 -9.10
CA GLY A 170 -0.86 4.37 -7.81
C GLY A 170 -1.82 5.22 -6.97
N THR A 171 -2.51 6.19 -7.58
CA THR A 171 -3.50 7.02 -6.88
C THR A 171 -4.73 6.22 -6.48
N ARG A 172 -5.24 5.33 -7.34
CA ARG A 172 -6.36 4.44 -7.01
C ARG A 172 -6.05 3.57 -5.80
N HIS A 173 -4.88 2.94 -5.76
CA HIS A 173 -4.49 2.10 -4.63
C HIS A 173 -4.37 2.91 -3.33
N LYS A 174 -3.84 4.13 -3.39
CA LYS A 174 -3.75 5.02 -2.23
C LYS A 174 -5.13 5.43 -1.68
N VAL A 175 -6.10 5.68 -2.56
CA VAL A 175 -7.48 6.00 -2.16
C VAL A 175 -8.12 4.79 -1.47
N GLU A 176 -8.00 3.59 -2.04
CA GLU A 176 -8.56 2.36 -1.49
C GLU A 176 -7.97 2.01 -0.11
N VAL A 177 -6.65 2.18 0.07
CA VAL A 177 -5.98 1.99 1.36
C VAL A 177 -6.45 3.02 2.40
N ASN A 178 -6.64 4.28 2.00
CA ASN A 178 -7.12 5.31 2.92
C ASN A 178 -8.57 5.08 3.35
N GLU A 179 -9.45 4.70 2.41
CA GLU A 179 -10.85 4.39 2.73
C GLU A 179 -10.94 3.20 3.69
N THR A 180 -10.18 2.13 3.45
CA THR A 180 -10.16 0.96 4.35
C THR A 180 -9.59 1.27 5.74
N LEU A 181 -8.54 2.10 5.82
CA LEU A 181 -8.02 2.56 7.11
C LEU A 181 -9.04 3.40 7.88
N GLN A 182 -9.76 4.30 7.19
CA GLN A 182 -10.81 5.09 7.82
C GLN A 182 -11.93 4.20 8.37
N TRP A 183 -12.41 3.23 7.59
CA TRP A 183 -13.42 2.28 8.07
C TRP A 183 -12.96 1.48 9.29
N ASN A 184 -11.71 1.02 9.30
CA ASN A 184 -11.15 0.31 10.44
C ASN A 184 -11.04 1.21 11.69
N GLN A 185 -10.70 2.48 11.51
CA GLN A 185 -10.65 3.44 12.61
C GLN A 185 -12.06 3.73 13.15
N GLU A 186 -13.06 3.92 12.29
CA GLU A 186 -14.45 4.10 12.69
C GLU A 186 -15.01 2.86 13.42
N ALA A 187 -14.64 1.66 12.97
CA ALA A 187 -15.01 0.41 13.64
C ALA A 187 -14.37 0.29 15.03
N LEU A 188 -13.07 0.57 15.17
CA LEU A 188 -12.37 0.54 16.46
C LEU A 188 -12.94 1.58 17.44
N VAL A 189 -13.31 2.77 16.94
CA VAL A 189 -13.97 3.80 17.75
C VAL A 189 -15.34 3.31 18.22
N ALA A 190 -16.13 2.67 17.36
CA ALA A 190 -17.43 2.10 17.74
C ALA A 190 -17.30 0.97 18.79
N GLU A 191 -16.27 0.13 18.68
CA GLU A 191 -15.98 -0.92 19.66
C GLU A 191 -15.55 -0.33 21.01
N GLY A 192 -14.70 0.70 21.02
CA GLY A 192 -14.26 1.37 22.25
C GLY A 192 -15.41 2.06 23.00
N TYR A 193 -16.29 2.77 22.29
CA TYR A 193 -17.44 3.43 22.91
C TYR A 193 -18.54 2.45 23.37
N GLY A 194 -18.55 1.21 22.89
CA GLY A 194 -19.50 0.18 23.32
C GLY A 194 -19.33 -0.23 24.79
N TRP A 195 -18.10 -0.21 25.30
CA TRP A 195 -17.80 -0.64 26.68
C TRP A 195 -18.09 0.44 27.74
N ASP A 196 -17.89 1.71 27.42
CA ASP A 196 -18.18 2.83 28.33
C ASP A 196 -19.69 3.06 28.52
N ILE A 197 -20.52 2.75 27.51
CA ILE A 197 -21.98 2.84 27.63
C ILE A 197 -22.54 1.68 28.47
N ALA A 198 -21.95 0.48 28.35
CA ALA A 198 -22.37 -0.68 29.13
C ALA A 198 -22.11 -0.52 30.64
N SER A 199 -21.08 0.24 31.02
CA SER A 199 -20.70 0.50 32.41
C SER A 199 -21.44 1.69 33.06
N ALA A 200 -22.12 2.53 32.26
CA ALA A 200 -22.92 3.65 32.76
C ALA A 200 -24.40 3.32 32.99
N LEU A 201 -24.85 2.09 32.72
CA LEU A 201 -26.24 1.68 32.89
C LEU A 201 -26.53 1.26 34.34
N PRO A 202 -27.63 1.73 34.96
CA PRO A 202 -27.99 1.36 36.33
C PRO A 202 -28.35 -0.14 36.43
N ASP A 203 -27.88 -0.80 37.49
CA ASP A 203 -27.98 -2.25 37.80
C ASP A 203 -29.42 -2.85 37.91
N THR A 204 -30.44 -2.15 37.43
CA THR A 204 -31.82 -2.65 37.47
C THR A 204 -32.11 -3.51 36.23
N GLN A 205 -32.01 -4.83 36.43
CA GLN A 205 -32.17 -5.91 35.45
C GLN A 205 -33.40 -5.79 34.51
N ASP A 206 -34.50 -5.16 34.96
CA ASP A 206 -35.72 -4.97 34.15
C ASP A 206 -35.62 -3.86 33.11
N ASN A 207 -34.80 -2.82 33.34
CA ASN A 207 -34.61 -1.74 32.37
C ASN A 207 -33.62 -2.15 31.27
N TRP A 208 -32.72 -3.10 31.56
CA TRP A 208 -31.74 -3.59 30.60
C TRP A 208 -32.41 -4.35 29.45
N SER A 209 -33.37 -5.23 29.73
CA SER A 209 -34.06 -6.01 28.68
C SER A 209 -34.76 -5.09 27.66
N LYS A 210 -35.47 -4.05 28.15
CA LYS A 210 -36.09 -3.03 27.28
C LYS A 210 -35.05 -2.16 26.54
N GLY A 211 -33.95 -1.81 27.22
CA GLY A 211 -32.86 -1.04 26.61
C GLY A 211 -32.15 -1.82 25.50
N LYS A 212 -31.96 -3.13 25.69
CA LYS A 212 -31.32 -4.04 24.73
C LYS A 212 -32.13 -4.16 23.45
N ASP A 213 -33.44 -4.37 23.56
CA ASP A 213 -34.31 -4.47 22.38
C ASP A 213 -34.33 -3.14 21.60
N SER A 214 -34.35 -2.00 22.30
CA SER A 214 -34.25 -0.68 21.67
C SER A 214 -32.90 -0.47 20.97
N LEU A 215 -31.79 -0.92 21.56
CA LEU A 215 -30.46 -0.84 20.96
C LEU A 215 -30.34 -1.75 19.73
N ILE A 216 -30.90 -2.96 19.79
CA ILE A 216 -30.94 -3.89 18.66
C ILE A 216 -31.75 -3.30 17.50
N GLU A 217 -32.91 -2.70 17.76
CA GLU A 217 -33.70 -2.03 16.72
C GLU A 217 -32.97 -0.81 16.13
N LYS A 218 -32.29 -0.01 16.96
CA LYS A 218 -31.42 1.07 16.46
C LYS A 218 -30.27 0.56 15.61
N ALA A 219 -29.64 -0.55 15.97
CA ALA A 219 -28.59 -1.17 15.18
C ALA A 219 -29.12 -1.69 13.83
N LYS A 220 -30.29 -2.35 13.81
CA LYS A 220 -30.94 -2.82 12.58
C LYS A 220 -31.27 -1.67 11.63
N THR A 221 -31.86 -0.59 12.16
CA THR A 221 -32.17 0.61 11.36
C THR A 221 -30.91 1.26 10.80
N LEU A 222 -29.82 1.32 11.56
CA LEU A 222 -28.54 1.82 11.08
C LEU A 222 -27.98 0.97 9.92
N VAL A 223 -28.05 -0.37 10.04
CA VAL A 223 -27.62 -1.30 9.00
C VAL A 223 -28.40 -1.11 7.70
N GLU A 224 -29.72 -0.92 7.78
CA GLU A 224 -30.55 -0.65 6.59
C GLU A 224 -30.23 0.71 5.94
N VAL A 225 -29.94 1.74 6.74
CA VAL A 225 -29.49 3.05 6.22
C VAL A 225 -28.15 2.91 5.47
N ILE A 226 -27.20 2.15 6.04
CA ILE A 226 -25.90 1.90 5.41
C ILE A 226 -26.06 1.13 4.10
N LYS A 227 -26.90 0.09 4.09
CA LYS A 227 -27.22 -0.73 2.91
C LYS A 227 -27.83 0.11 1.79
N THR A 228 -28.79 0.98 2.14
CA THR A 228 -29.43 1.91 1.19
C THR A 228 -28.44 2.93 0.61
N LYS A 229 -27.48 3.39 1.43
CA LYS A 229 -26.42 4.31 0.96
C LYS A 229 -25.47 3.61 -0.01
N HIS A 230 -25.04 2.39 0.28
CA HIS A 230 -24.20 1.58 -0.61
C HIS A 230 -24.89 1.31 -1.95
N GLN A 231 -26.18 0.96 -1.92
CA GLN A 231 -26.96 0.74 -3.14
C GLN A 231 -26.99 1.99 -4.03
N ARG A 232 -27.21 3.17 -3.45
CA ARG A 232 -27.17 4.44 -4.20
C ARG A 232 -25.80 4.73 -4.83
N ILE A 233 -24.72 4.47 -4.10
CA ILE A 233 -23.35 4.66 -4.63
C ILE A 233 -23.10 3.71 -5.80
N TYR A 234 -23.52 2.45 -5.67
CA TYR A 234 -23.40 1.45 -6.73
C TYR A 234 -24.20 1.85 -7.99
N GLU A 235 -25.45 2.29 -7.83
CA GLU A 235 -26.29 2.75 -8.94
C GLU A 235 -25.74 4.01 -9.61
N SER A 236 -25.24 4.97 -8.82
CA SER A 236 -24.61 6.19 -9.36
C SER A 236 -23.32 5.90 -10.12
N SER A 237 -22.55 4.89 -9.69
CA SER A 237 -21.34 4.44 -10.40
C SER A 237 -21.68 3.75 -11.71
N LYS A 238 -22.81 3.04 -11.77
CA LYS A 238 -23.28 2.34 -12.97
C LYS A 238 -23.81 3.32 -14.03
N SER A 239 -24.54 4.36 -13.63
CA SER A 239 -25.06 5.37 -14.56
C SER A 239 -23.97 6.29 -15.12
N SER A 240 -22.94 6.61 -14.33
CA SER A 240 -21.80 7.42 -14.77
C SER A 240 -20.98 6.78 -15.90
N ASN A 241 -20.89 5.45 -15.98
CA ASN A 241 -20.07 4.77 -16.98
C ASN A 241 -20.76 4.60 -18.34
N PHE A 242 -22.09 4.71 -18.40
CA PHE A 242 -22.85 4.55 -19.66
C PHE A 242 -22.91 5.82 -20.51
N GLY A 243 -22.61 6.99 -19.95
CA GLY A 243 -22.67 8.27 -20.67
C GLY A 243 -21.44 8.63 -21.51
N ARG A 244 -20.36 7.85 -21.47
CA ARG A 244 -19.04 8.27 -22.02
C ARG A 244 -18.64 7.61 -23.34
N TRP A 245 -19.53 6.85 -23.98
CA TRP A 245 -19.21 6.10 -25.20
C TRP A 245 -20.12 6.43 -26.40
N ASN A 246 -20.95 7.48 -26.30
CA ASN A 246 -21.91 7.86 -27.34
C ASN A 246 -21.65 9.24 -27.99
N ASP A 247 -20.48 9.84 -27.77
CA ASP A 247 -19.97 11.01 -28.51
C ASP A 247 -18.61 10.67 -29.14
#